data_AF-A0A7S0WI31-F1
#
_entry.id   AF-A0A7S0WI31-F1
#
_cell.length_a   1.000
_cell.length_b   1.000
_cell.length_c   1.000
_cell.angle_alpha   90.00
_cell.angle_beta   90.00
_cell.angle_gamma   90.00
#
_symmetry.space_group_name_H-M   'P 1'
#
loop_
_entity.id
_entity.type
_entity.pdbx_description
1 polymer ?
#
loop_
_entity_poly.entity_id
_entity_poly.type
_entity_poly.pdbx_seq_one_letter_code
_entity_poly.pdbx_strand_id
1 'polypeptide(L)'
;MFIYLSKKIAIPNGVRLKCVSWNSEQGWIACGGDNGLLKVLKLESATPTKDAKAKGGPAASNLSMNQTLEGHNGSVMVVNWNENYRKLTTSDQYGLIIVWMLHKGMWFEEMINNRNKSVVRDMKWTSDGQKICIVYEDGAVIVGSVDGNRLWGKELALSLALVEWSPDGRMVLFCTVQGEVHLYDCNGNAITKLPL
;
A
#
# COMPACT_ATOMS: atom_id res chain seq x y z
N MET A 1 -9.75 -5.42 -26.44
CA MET A 1 -8.53 -6.08 -25.90
C MET A 1 -8.89 -6.62 -24.53
N PHE A 2 -9.21 -7.90 -24.43
CA PHE A 2 -9.62 -8.53 -23.18
C PHE A 2 -8.37 -9.05 -22.47
N ILE A 3 -8.10 -8.56 -21.26
CA ILE A 3 -7.03 -9.10 -20.41
C ILE A 3 -7.59 -10.40 -19.81
N TYR A 4 -7.13 -11.53 -20.32
CA TYR A 4 -7.38 -12.84 -19.70
C TYR A 4 -6.57 -12.92 -18.40
N LEU A 5 -7.23 -12.79 -17.24
CA LEU A 5 -6.62 -13.20 -15.98
C LEU A 5 -6.58 -14.74 -15.96
N SER A 6 -5.47 -15.31 -16.41
CA SER A 6 -5.29 -16.77 -16.38
C SER A 6 -5.27 -17.28 -14.93
N LYS A 7 -5.81 -18.48 -14.74
CA LYS A 7 -6.07 -19.25 -13.50
C LYS A 7 -4.88 -19.48 -12.54
N LYS A 8 -3.78 -18.73 -12.66
CA LYS A 8 -2.52 -18.93 -11.92
C LYS A 8 -2.50 -18.28 -10.54
N ILE A 9 -3.45 -17.39 -10.23
CA ILE A 9 -3.57 -16.76 -8.91
C ILE A 9 -4.77 -17.40 -8.21
N ALA A 10 -4.53 -18.44 -7.42
CA ALA A 10 -5.56 -19.05 -6.58
C ALA A 10 -5.83 -18.12 -5.39
N ILE A 11 -6.91 -17.35 -5.46
CA ILE A 11 -7.54 -16.72 -4.29
C ILE A 11 -8.59 -17.71 -3.78
N PRO A 12 -8.72 -17.93 -2.46
CA PRO A 12 -9.77 -18.80 -1.93
C PRO A 12 -11.15 -18.37 -2.47
N ASN A 13 -11.95 -19.34 -2.93
CA ASN A 13 -13.23 -19.07 -3.57
C ASN A 13 -14.15 -18.23 -2.66
N GLY A 14 -14.71 -17.15 -3.22
CA GLY A 14 -15.66 -16.28 -2.52
C GLY A 14 -15.05 -15.17 -1.66
N VAL A 15 -13.72 -15.10 -1.52
CA VAL A 15 -13.07 -13.99 -0.81
C VAL A 15 -13.05 -12.74 -1.69
N ARG A 16 -13.59 -11.62 -1.18
CA ARG A 16 -13.55 -10.35 -1.88
C ARG A 16 -12.20 -9.67 -1.65
N LEU A 17 -11.59 -9.23 -2.74
CA LEU A 17 -10.45 -8.31 -2.65
C LEU A 17 -10.93 -6.91 -2.27
N LYS A 18 -10.13 -6.22 -1.47
CA LYS A 18 -10.41 -4.88 -0.94
C LYS A 18 -9.43 -3.85 -1.43
N CYS A 19 -8.17 -4.26 -1.63
CA CYS A 19 -7.10 -3.38 -2.05
C CYS A 19 -6.08 -4.12 -2.91
N VAL A 20 -5.38 -3.36 -3.74
CA VAL A 20 -4.29 -3.85 -4.59
C VAL A 20 -3.25 -2.74 -4.74
N SER A 21 -1.99 -3.12 -4.79
CA SER A 21 -0.88 -2.19 -5.01
C SER A 21 0.19 -2.85 -5.86
N TRP A 22 0.74 -2.07 -6.79
CA TRP A 22 1.78 -2.53 -7.70
C TRP A 22 3.08 -1.80 -7.41
N ASN A 23 4.11 -2.58 -7.11
CA ASN A 23 5.50 -2.15 -7.17
C ASN A 23 6.01 -2.41 -8.58
N SER A 24 6.11 -1.35 -9.37
CA SER A 24 6.44 -1.45 -10.79
C SER A 24 7.92 -1.69 -11.01
N GLU A 25 8.78 -1.04 -10.22
CA GLU A 25 10.23 -1.15 -10.30
C GLU A 25 10.70 -2.59 -10.06
N GLN A 26 10.07 -3.26 -9.10
CA GLN A 26 10.43 -4.61 -8.71
C GLN A 26 9.35 -5.62 -9.12
N GLY A 27 8.39 -5.27 -9.97
CA GLY A 27 7.42 -6.21 -10.54
C GLY A 27 6.60 -7.02 -9.51
N TRP A 28 6.30 -6.45 -8.34
CA TRP A 28 5.50 -7.10 -7.30
C TRP A 28 4.08 -6.56 -7.27
N ILE A 29 3.08 -7.43 -7.26
CA ILE A 29 1.70 -7.06 -6.95
C ILE A 29 1.36 -7.57 -5.57
N ALA A 30 0.81 -6.71 -4.72
CA ALA A 30 0.21 -7.10 -3.46
C ALA A 30 -1.30 -6.91 -3.55
N CYS A 31 -2.07 -7.88 -3.05
CA CYS A 31 -3.52 -7.78 -2.96
C CYS A 31 -4.00 -8.19 -1.57
N GLY A 32 -4.86 -7.37 -0.99
CA GLY A 32 -5.51 -7.58 0.29
C GLY A 32 -7.01 -7.86 0.11
N GLY A 33 -7.59 -8.67 0.99
CA GLY A 33 -9.00 -9.04 0.95
C GLY A 33 -9.62 -9.34 2.31
N ASP A 34 -10.85 -9.87 2.29
CA ASP A 34 -11.57 -10.29 3.49
C ASP A 34 -10.78 -11.38 4.27
N ASN A 35 -11.03 -11.48 5.58
CA ASN A 35 -10.50 -12.53 6.47
C ASN A 35 -8.96 -12.63 6.49
N GLY A 36 -8.25 -11.50 6.54
CA GLY A 36 -6.79 -11.49 6.64
C GLY A 36 -6.06 -11.87 5.36
N LEU A 37 -6.75 -12.06 4.24
CA LEU A 37 -6.12 -12.43 2.98
C LEU A 37 -5.14 -11.33 2.56
N LEU A 38 -3.84 -11.64 2.57
CA LEU A 38 -2.78 -10.85 1.97
C LEU A 38 -1.94 -11.75 1.08
N LYS A 39 -1.85 -11.42 -0.20
CA LYS A 39 -1.01 -12.13 -1.17
C LYS A 39 -0.05 -11.19 -1.84
N VAL A 40 1.15 -11.70 -2.09
CA VAL A 40 2.22 -11.04 -2.85
C VAL A 40 2.63 -11.92 -4.03
N LEU A 41 2.67 -11.30 -5.20
CA LEU A 41 2.82 -11.93 -6.50
C LEU A 41 4.00 -11.30 -7.22
N LYS A 42 4.97 -12.09 -7.66
CA LYS A 42 6.08 -11.59 -8.49
C LYS A 42 5.78 -11.88 -9.95
N LEU A 43 5.77 -10.84 -10.76
CA LEU A 43 5.72 -10.94 -12.21
C LEU A 43 7.14 -11.10 -12.77
N GLU A 44 7.31 -12.04 -13.69
CA GLU A 44 8.50 -12.06 -14.55
C GLU A 44 8.33 -11.03 -15.67
N SER A 45 9.30 -10.13 -15.82
CA SER A 45 9.44 -9.41 -17.07
C SER A 45 9.86 -10.43 -18.13
N ALA A 46 9.08 -10.53 -19.21
CA ALA A 46 9.49 -11.32 -20.36
C ALA A 46 10.78 -10.71 -20.92
N THR A 47 11.93 -11.26 -20.55
CA THR A 47 13.14 -11.01 -21.32
C THR A 47 12.89 -11.64 -22.69
N PRO A 48 12.99 -10.87 -23.79
CA PRO A 48 12.87 -11.46 -25.12
C PRO A 48 14.12 -12.31 -25.32
N THR A 49 14.04 -13.60 -24.98
CA THR A 49 15.02 -14.57 -25.46
C THR A 49 14.95 -14.56 -26.99
N LYS A 50 16.10 -14.68 -27.66
CA LYS A 50 16.19 -14.59 -29.13
C LYS A 50 15.27 -15.58 -29.86
N ASP A 51 14.78 -16.61 -29.16
CA ASP A 51 13.85 -17.64 -29.67
C ASP A 51 12.36 -17.27 -29.54
N ALA A 52 12.00 -16.21 -28.80
CA ALA A 52 10.61 -15.80 -28.58
C ALA A 52 9.98 -15.06 -29.78
N LYS A 53 10.77 -14.68 -30.80
CA LYS A 53 10.26 -14.04 -32.03
C LYS A 53 9.42 -14.97 -32.91
N ALA A 54 9.36 -16.27 -32.63
CA ALA A 54 8.68 -17.26 -33.48
C ALA A 54 7.20 -17.53 -33.11
N LYS A 55 6.66 -17.00 -32.02
CA LYS A 55 5.24 -17.20 -31.65
C LYS A 55 4.57 -15.87 -31.32
N GLY A 56 3.91 -15.28 -32.32
CA GLY A 56 3.12 -14.05 -32.23
C GLY A 56 1.84 -14.18 -31.40
N GLY A 57 1.97 -14.50 -30.11
CA GLY A 57 0.92 -14.38 -29.11
C GLY A 57 1.31 -13.36 -28.03
N PRO A 58 0.36 -12.78 -27.29
CA PRO A 58 0.69 -11.92 -26.17
C PRO A 58 1.59 -12.69 -25.20
N ALA A 59 2.73 -12.10 -24.82
CA ALA A 59 3.66 -12.71 -23.88
C ALA A 59 2.90 -13.05 -22.60
N ALA A 60 2.73 -14.34 -22.33
CA ALA A 60 2.11 -14.78 -21.08
C ALA A 60 3.02 -14.33 -19.95
N SER A 61 2.61 -13.33 -19.16
CA SER A 61 3.29 -12.97 -17.93
C SER A 61 3.30 -14.20 -17.02
N ASN A 62 4.47 -14.79 -16.82
CA ASN A 62 4.63 -15.87 -15.86
C ASN A 62 4.80 -15.27 -14.46
N LEU A 63 4.21 -15.94 -13.47
CA LEU A 63 4.37 -15.61 -12.06
C LEU A 63 5.56 -16.41 -11.55
N SER A 64 6.61 -15.74 -11.09
CA SER A 64 7.75 -16.41 -10.44
C SER A 64 7.50 -16.66 -8.96
N MET A 65 6.61 -15.89 -8.32
CA MET A 65 6.22 -16.10 -6.92
C MET A 65 4.73 -15.80 -6.69
N ASN A 66 4.12 -16.56 -5.79
CA ASN A 66 2.77 -16.34 -5.27
C ASN A 66 2.73 -16.80 -3.81
N GLN A 67 2.90 -15.86 -2.88
CA GLN A 67 2.97 -16.12 -1.45
C GLN A 67 1.79 -15.49 -0.72
N THR A 68 1.34 -16.16 0.34
CA THR A 68 0.40 -15.60 1.31
C THR A 68 1.21 -15.09 2.49
N LEU A 69 0.91 -13.88 2.96
CA LEU A 69 1.48 -13.31 4.18
C LEU A 69 0.43 -13.37 5.28
N GLU A 70 0.77 -14.01 6.40
CA GLU A 70 -0.14 -14.23 7.53
C GLU A 70 0.22 -13.28 8.67
N GLY A 71 -0.78 -12.64 9.28
CA GLY A 71 -0.59 -11.70 10.40
C GLY A 71 -1.81 -10.82 10.66
N HIS A 72 -2.62 -10.55 9.62
CA HIS A 72 -3.88 -9.83 9.76
C HIS A 72 -5.04 -10.76 10.13
N ASN A 73 -5.85 -10.33 11.10
CA ASN A 73 -7.07 -11.03 11.52
C ASN A 73 -8.35 -10.41 10.94
N GLY A 74 -8.25 -9.19 10.43
CA GLY A 74 -9.34 -8.47 9.78
C GLY A 74 -9.19 -8.41 8.26
N SER A 75 -10.19 -7.89 7.56
CA SER A 75 -10.06 -7.58 6.13
C SER A 75 -8.90 -6.60 5.92
N VAL A 76 -8.00 -6.90 4.98
CA VAL A 76 -6.86 -6.03 4.66
C VAL A 76 -7.37 -4.88 3.80
N MET A 77 -7.32 -3.66 4.32
CA MET A 77 -7.99 -2.49 3.75
C MET A 77 -7.05 -1.61 2.93
N VAL A 78 -5.77 -1.53 3.31
CA VAL A 78 -4.78 -0.66 2.67
C VAL A 78 -3.49 -1.45 2.47
N VAL A 79 -2.88 -1.28 1.30
CA VAL A 79 -1.62 -1.93 0.90
C VAL A 79 -0.83 -0.93 0.07
N ASN A 80 0.39 -0.61 0.50
CA ASN A 80 1.25 0.35 -0.17
C ASN A 80 2.70 -0.11 -0.21
N TRP A 81 3.33 0.04 -1.36
CA TRP A 81 4.74 -0.20 -1.53
C TRP A 81 5.57 1.03 -1.19
N ASN A 82 6.72 0.80 -0.56
CA ASN A 82 7.86 1.69 -0.58
C ASN A 82 8.90 1.08 -1.50
N GLU A 83 8.90 1.49 -2.78
CA GLU A 83 9.78 0.92 -3.79
C GLU A 83 11.25 1.14 -3.44
N ASN A 84 11.62 2.34 -2.98
CA ASN A 84 12.99 2.72 -2.63
C ASN A 84 13.61 1.82 -1.56
N TYR A 85 12.82 1.46 -0.53
CA TYR A 85 13.29 0.65 0.60
C TYR A 85 12.83 -0.80 0.54
N ARG A 86 12.14 -1.20 -0.54
CA ARG A 86 11.63 -2.57 -0.76
C ARG A 86 10.76 -3.06 0.39
N LYS A 87 9.96 -2.16 0.96
CA LYS A 87 9.02 -2.47 2.04
C LYS A 87 7.59 -2.50 1.51
N LEU A 88 6.78 -3.39 2.09
CA LEU A 88 5.34 -3.42 1.89
C LEU A 88 4.67 -2.99 3.19
N THR A 89 3.80 -2.00 3.16
CA THR A 89 3.00 -1.61 4.33
C THR A 89 1.56 -2.02 4.10
N THR A 90 0.98 -2.72 5.06
CA THR A 90 -0.40 -3.18 5.01
C THR A 90 -1.14 -2.80 6.27
N SER A 91 -2.46 -2.62 6.17
CA SER A 91 -3.31 -2.46 7.34
C SER A 91 -4.65 -3.17 7.20
N ASP A 92 -5.23 -3.58 8.32
CA ASP A 92 -6.55 -4.20 8.36
C ASP A 92 -7.66 -3.30 8.93
N GLN A 93 -8.88 -3.82 8.87
CA GLN A 93 -10.10 -3.17 9.37
C GLN A 93 -10.12 -2.92 10.88
N TYR A 94 -9.17 -3.46 11.64
CA TYR A 94 -9.03 -3.21 13.08
C TYR A 94 -7.91 -2.21 13.40
N GLY A 95 -7.23 -1.69 12.36
CA GLY A 95 -6.17 -0.70 12.51
C GLY A 95 -4.80 -1.30 12.84
N LEU A 96 -4.64 -2.63 12.71
CA LEU A 96 -3.31 -3.26 12.74
C LEU A 96 -2.57 -2.89 11.47
N ILE A 97 -1.35 -2.37 11.60
CA ILE A 97 -0.44 -2.05 10.52
C ILE A 97 0.76 -2.98 10.63
N ILE A 98 1.16 -3.58 9.51
CA ILE A 98 2.36 -4.41 9.42
C ILE A 98 3.23 -3.87 8.28
N VAL A 99 4.53 -3.73 8.55
CA VAL A 99 5.55 -3.45 7.55
C VAL A 99 6.30 -4.74 7.28
N TRP A 100 6.31 -5.17 6.03
CA TRP A 100 6.95 -6.38 5.57
C TRP A 100 8.21 -6.07 4.78
N MET A 101 9.21 -6.94 4.92
CA MET A 101 10.42 -6.91 4.12
C MET A 101 10.73 -8.32 3.60
N LEU A 102 11.36 -8.39 2.42
CA LEU A 102 11.79 -9.63 1.80
C LEU A 102 13.29 -9.84 2.06
N HIS A 103 13.66 -10.93 2.73
CA HIS A 103 15.05 -11.31 2.96
C HIS A 103 15.25 -12.76 2.52
N LYS A 104 16.21 -12.97 1.61
CA LYS A 104 16.56 -14.30 1.08
C LYS A 104 15.35 -15.11 0.57
N GLY A 105 14.39 -14.43 -0.07
CA GLY A 105 13.20 -15.06 -0.66
C GLY A 105 12.05 -15.32 0.31
N MET A 106 12.17 -14.89 1.57
CA MET A 106 11.13 -15.02 2.59
C MET A 106 10.69 -13.65 3.09
N TRP A 107 9.38 -13.47 3.24
CA TRP A 107 8.80 -12.27 3.82
C TRP A 107 8.75 -12.38 5.34
N PHE A 108 9.03 -11.28 6.02
CA PHE A 108 8.95 -11.18 7.47
C PHE A 108 8.35 -9.84 7.87
N GLU A 109 7.73 -9.83 9.05
CA GLU A 109 7.24 -8.66 9.73
C GLU A 109 8.44 -7.89 10.30
N GLU A 110 8.73 -6.73 9.72
CA GLU A 110 9.79 -5.85 10.20
C GLU A 110 9.28 -4.97 11.34
N MET A 111 8.05 -4.46 11.19
CA MET A 111 7.42 -3.60 12.19
C MET A 111 5.93 -3.85 12.28
N ILE A 112 5.39 -3.64 13.48
CA ILE A 112 3.96 -3.70 13.75
C ILE A 112 3.56 -2.45 14.53
N ASN A 113 2.45 -1.83 14.13
CA ASN A 113 1.82 -0.76 14.88
C ASN A 113 0.32 -1.02 14.97
N ASN A 114 -0.27 -0.82 16.15
CA ASN A 114 -1.70 -0.95 16.34
C ASN A 114 -2.19 0.04 17.37
N ARG A 115 -3.05 0.98 16.96
CA ARG A 115 -3.66 1.97 17.86
C ARG A 115 -4.84 1.40 18.66
N ASN A 116 -5.43 0.26 18.26
CA ASN A 116 -6.62 -0.33 18.86
C ASN A 116 -7.77 0.67 19.08
N LYS A 117 -7.89 1.68 18.20
CA LYS A 117 -8.81 2.81 18.38
C LYS A 117 -9.62 3.13 17.14
N SER A 118 -9.02 3.03 15.96
CA SER A 118 -9.66 3.42 14.71
C SER A 118 -9.03 2.71 13.52
N VAL A 119 -9.79 2.63 12.44
CA VAL A 119 -9.38 2.02 11.17
C VAL A 119 -8.45 2.97 10.41
N VAL A 120 -7.41 2.42 9.79
CA VAL A 120 -6.58 3.15 8.84
C VAL A 120 -7.35 3.30 7.53
N ARG A 121 -7.53 4.54 7.07
CA ARG A 121 -8.27 4.85 5.84
C ARG A 121 -7.37 4.89 4.62
N ASP A 122 -6.16 5.42 4.77
CA ASP A 122 -5.17 5.47 3.70
C ASP A 122 -3.76 5.63 4.29
N MET A 123 -2.76 5.25 3.49
CA MET A 123 -1.33 5.39 3.81
C MET A 123 -0.56 5.77 2.56
N LYS A 124 0.38 6.72 2.68
CA LYS A 124 1.25 7.09 1.56
C LYS A 124 2.67 7.32 2.00
N TRP A 125 3.59 6.68 1.28
CA TRP A 125 5.01 6.98 1.35
C TRP A 125 5.32 8.24 0.54
N THR A 126 6.30 9.02 0.97
CA THR A 126 6.91 10.06 0.14
C THR A 126 7.62 9.43 -1.06
N SER A 127 7.85 10.21 -2.13
CA SER A 127 8.53 9.75 -3.34
C SER A 127 9.96 9.26 -3.11
N ASP A 128 10.65 9.80 -2.11
CA ASP A 128 11.96 9.35 -1.62
C ASP A 128 11.88 8.14 -0.68
N GLY A 129 10.68 7.69 -0.31
CA GLY A 129 10.42 6.56 0.57
C GLY A 129 10.80 6.80 2.04
N GLN A 130 11.23 8.01 2.41
CA GLN A 130 11.76 8.27 3.75
C GLN A 130 10.70 8.46 4.81
N LYS A 131 9.49 8.89 4.41
CA LYS A 131 8.37 9.15 5.32
C LYS A 131 7.12 8.42 4.86
N ILE A 132 6.30 7.99 5.81
CA ILE A 132 4.95 7.52 5.57
C ILE A 132 3.96 8.40 6.32
N CYS A 133 2.87 8.79 5.66
CA CYS A 133 1.71 9.36 6.33
C CYS A 133 0.62 8.30 6.45
N ILE A 134 0.04 8.20 7.64
CA ILE A 134 -1.02 7.27 8.01
C ILE A 134 -2.20 8.09 8.49
N VAL A 135 -3.35 7.95 7.83
CA VAL A 135 -4.59 8.64 8.21
C VAL A 135 -5.62 7.64 8.71
N TYR A 136 -6.26 7.97 9.83
CA TYR A 136 -7.26 7.15 10.48
C TYR A 136 -8.64 7.77 10.32
N GLU A 137 -9.68 6.95 10.39
CA GLU A 137 -11.08 7.38 10.28
C GLU A 137 -11.49 8.35 11.39
N ASP A 138 -10.89 8.23 12.59
CA ASP A 138 -11.11 9.10 13.74
C ASP A 138 -10.48 10.50 13.60
N GLY A 139 -9.82 10.79 12.48
CA GLY A 139 -9.16 12.05 12.22
C GLY A 139 -7.72 12.11 12.74
N ALA A 140 -7.21 11.03 13.33
CA ALA A 140 -5.81 10.96 13.69
C ALA A 140 -4.92 10.85 12.45
N VAL A 141 -3.79 11.53 12.51
CA VAL A 141 -2.73 11.46 11.50
C VAL A 141 -1.42 11.17 12.21
N ILE A 142 -0.65 10.24 11.65
CA ILE A 142 0.71 9.94 12.08
C ILE A 142 1.62 10.02 10.87
N VAL A 143 2.73 10.75 10.99
CA VAL A 143 3.83 10.68 10.04
C VAL A 143 5.03 10.03 10.71
N GLY A 144 5.53 8.96 10.11
CA GLY A 144 6.69 8.19 10.58
C GLY A 144 7.81 8.18 9.55
N SER A 145 9.03 7.88 10.00
CA SER A 145 10.17 7.59 9.13
C SER A 145 10.17 6.13 8.68
N VAL A 146 10.94 5.83 7.64
CA VAL A 146 11.12 4.46 7.13
C VAL A 146 11.73 3.50 8.15
N ASP A 147 12.49 4.02 9.11
CA ASP A 147 13.08 3.27 10.22
C ASP A 147 12.13 3.14 11.43
N GLY A 148 10.92 3.71 11.33
CA GLY A 148 9.87 3.56 12.33
C GLY A 148 9.78 4.65 13.39
N ASN A 149 10.58 5.71 13.27
CA ASN A 149 10.49 6.83 14.21
C ASN A 149 9.25 7.67 13.90
N ARG A 150 8.49 8.05 14.93
CA ARG A 150 7.40 9.02 14.76
C ARG A 150 7.98 10.42 14.56
N LEU A 151 7.74 11.01 13.39
CA LEU A 151 8.16 12.38 13.06
C LEU A 151 7.19 13.40 13.64
N TRP A 152 5.88 13.19 13.45
CA TRP A 152 4.83 13.96 14.09
C TRP A 152 3.49 13.21 14.08
N GLY A 153 2.50 13.72 14.81
CA GLY A 153 1.12 13.28 14.63
C GLY A 153 0.13 14.32 15.16
N LYS A 154 -1.09 14.30 14.65
CA LYS A 154 -2.12 15.31 14.91
C LYS A 154 -3.50 14.67 14.95
N GLU A 155 -4.40 15.23 15.73
CA GLU A 155 -5.82 14.88 15.72
C GLU A 155 -6.55 16.00 14.97
N LEU A 156 -7.09 15.70 13.78
CA LEU A 156 -7.63 16.73 12.89
C LEU A 156 -9.11 17.04 13.11
N ALA A 157 -9.83 16.32 13.98
CA ALA A 157 -11.29 16.48 14.14
C ALA A 157 -12.07 16.49 12.80
N LEU A 158 -11.52 15.78 11.80
CA LEU A 158 -12.07 15.60 10.46
C LEU A 158 -12.26 14.10 10.22
N SER A 159 -13.31 13.74 9.48
CA SER A 159 -13.46 12.36 9.00
C SER A 159 -12.60 12.16 7.75
N LEU A 160 -11.37 11.68 7.96
CA LEU A 160 -10.39 11.51 6.88
C LEU A 160 -10.74 10.32 5.99
N ALA A 161 -10.48 10.48 4.69
CA ALA A 161 -10.73 9.47 3.68
C ALA A 161 -9.45 9.06 2.93
N LEU A 162 -8.65 10.05 2.49
CA LEU A 162 -7.45 9.81 1.67
C LEU A 162 -6.32 10.76 2.08
N VAL A 163 -5.10 10.36 1.75
CA VAL A 163 -3.91 11.20 1.89
C VAL A 163 -3.09 11.14 0.61
N GLU A 164 -2.40 12.23 0.27
CA GLU A 164 -1.43 12.21 -0.83
C GLU A 164 -0.27 13.18 -0.58
N TRP A 165 0.95 12.75 -0.88
CA TRP A 165 2.12 13.61 -0.81
C TRP A 165 2.32 14.35 -2.13
N SER A 166 2.76 15.60 -2.03
CA SER A 166 3.40 16.27 -3.17
C SER A 166 4.62 15.49 -3.66
N PRO A 167 4.94 15.51 -4.97
CA PRO A 167 6.09 14.76 -5.51
C PRO A 167 7.45 15.13 -4.90
N ASP A 168 7.60 16.35 -4.38
CA ASP A 168 8.81 16.81 -3.67
C ASP A 168 8.79 16.52 -2.16
N GLY A 169 7.70 15.95 -1.64
CA GLY A 169 7.50 15.59 -0.25
C GLY A 169 7.36 16.77 0.71
N ARG A 170 7.17 18.01 0.21
CA ARG A 170 7.10 19.22 1.06
C ARG A 170 5.70 19.54 1.57
N MET A 171 4.70 19.01 0.90
CA MET A 171 3.29 19.19 1.21
C MET A 171 2.54 17.86 1.27
N VAL A 172 1.48 17.82 2.07
CA VAL A 172 0.56 16.70 2.18
C VAL A 172 -0.89 17.19 2.06
N LEU A 173 -1.69 16.46 1.29
CA LEU A 173 -3.12 16.68 1.14
C LEU A 173 -3.88 15.67 2.00
N PHE A 174 -4.86 16.16 2.73
CA PHE A 174 -5.85 15.35 3.43
C PHE A 174 -7.23 15.57 2.81
N CYS A 175 -7.84 14.49 2.33
CA CYS A 175 -9.20 14.52 1.82
C CYS A 175 -10.16 13.95 2.86
N THR A 176 -11.29 14.59 3.07
CA THR A 176 -12.33 14.12 3.99
C THR A 176 -13.41 13.31 3.26
N VAL A 177 -14.21 12.56 4.01
CA VAL A 177 -15.38 11.82 3.48
C VAL A 177 -16.42 12.78 2.87
N GLN A 178 -16.48 14.01 3.36
CA GLN A 178 -17.36 15.07 2.87
C GLN A 178 -16.84 15.74 1.59
N GLY A 179 -15.71 15.29 1.06
CA GLY A 179 -15.11 15.86 -0.14
C GLY A 179 -14.45 17.20 0.11
N GLU A 180 -13.93 17.45 1.31
CA GLU A 180 -13.05 18.61 1.55
C GLU A 180 -11.60 18.22 1.34
N VAL A 181 -10.76 19.17 0.90
CA VAL A 181 -9.33 18.95 0.72
C VAL A 181 -8.56 19.99 1.53
N HIS A 182 -7.73 19.52 2.44
CA HIS A 182 -6.92 20.35 3.33
C HIS A 182 -5.43 20.15 3.02
N LEU A 183 -4.72 21.26 2.83
CA LEU A 183 -3.30 21.29 2.50
C LEU A 183 -2.48 21.62 3.75
N TYR A 184 -1.48 20.80 4.01
CA TYR A 184 -0.52 20.96 5.10
C TYR A 184 0.91 20.92 4.56
N ASP A 185 1.85 21.52 5.29
CA ASP A 185 3.27 21.29 5.06
C ASP A 185 3.70 19.90 5.58
N CYS A 186 4.91 19.48 5.23
CA CYS A 186 5.46 18.19 5.65
C CYS A 186 5.73 18.05 7.15
N ASN A 187 5.61 19.14 7.91
CA ASN A 187 5.77 19.18 9.36
C ASN A 187 4.41 19.18 10.11
N GLY A 188 3.28 19.14 9.39
CA GLY A 188 1.94 19.08 9.97
C GLY A 188 1.33 20.45 10.30
N ASN A 189 1.87 21.54 9.75
CA ASN A 189 1.28 22.86 9.82
C ASN A 189 0.22 23.02 8.74
N ALA A 190 -0.96 23.53 9.11
CA ALA A 190 -2.03 23.79 8.15
C ALA A 190 -1.63 24.98 7.28
N ILE A 191 -1.77 24.83 5.96
CA ILE A 191 -1.53 25.90 4.99
C ILE A 191 -2.87 26.53 4.59
N THR A 192 -3.75 25.73 4.01
CA THR A 192 -5.06 26.21 3.54
C THR A 192 -6.01 25.05 3.28
N LYS A 193 -7.30 25.36 3.15
CA LYS A 193 -8.30 24.47 2.58
C LYS A 193 -8.45 24.79 1.09
N LEU A 194 -8.36 23.78 0.23
CA LEU A 194 -8.50 23.97 -1.21
C LEU A 194 -9.99 24.06 -1.60
N PRO A 195 -10.37 25.02 -2.46
CA PRO A 195 -11.68 25.01 -3.08
C PRO A 195 -11.72 23.88 -4.13
N LEU A 196 -12.80 23.10 -4.13
CA LEU A 196 -13.13 22.11 -5.16
C LEU A 196 -14.25 22.62 -6.06
#